data_AF-A0A8C0BDF3-F1
#
_entry.id   AF-A0A8C0BDF3-F1
#
_cell.length_a   1.000
_cell.length_b   1.000
_cell.length_c   1.000
_cell.angle_alpha   90.00
_cell.angle_beta   90.00
_cell.angle_gamma   90.00
#
_symmetry.space_group_name_H-M   'P 1'
#
loop_
_entity.id
_entity.type
_entity.pdbx_description
1 polymer ?
#
loop_
_entity_poly.entity_id
_entity_poly.type
_entity_poly.pdbx_seq_one_letter_code
_entity_poly.pdbx_strand_id
1 'polypeptide(L)'
;MPKRGLEVSACEIFRFYKLIPTKSLIEPISMIVPRRSESYQEDIYPLTAGAQPALTAQEWLNGFNKGQHTESSPALQLPRAWVSCHWLSGPFSARERGWEEKERHN
;
A
#
# COMPACT_ATOMS: atom_id res chain seq x y z
N MET A 1 5.13 3.69 3.55
CA MET A 1 4.46 2.88 2.51
C MET A 1 3.86 3.82 1.46
N PRO A 2 4.08 3.64 0.15
CA PRO A 2 3.37 4.40 -0.89
C PRO A 2 1.85 4.21 -0.79
N LYS A 3 1.06 5.22 -1.17
CA LYS A 3 -0.41 5.20 -1.08
C LYS A 3 -1.06 4.03 -1.82
N ARG A 4 -0.40 3.54 -2.88
CA ARG A 4 -0.82 2.39 -3.70
C ARG A 4 -0.75 1.04 -2.98
N GLY A 5 0.01 0.95 -1.88
CA GLY A 5 0.16 -0.28 -1.08
C GLY A 5 -0.74 -0.32 0.16
N LEU A 6 -1.66 0.65 0.29
CA LEU A 6 -2.63 0.72 1.38
C LEU A 6 -3.88 -0.09 1.04
N GLU A 7 -4.51 -0.62 2.08
CA GLU A 7 -5.77 -1.32 1.96
C GLU A 7 -6.90 -0.29 2.02
N VAL A 8 -7.64 -0.16 0.91
CA VAL A 8 -8.58 0.96 0.74
C VAL A 8 -9.97 0.64 1.25
N SER A 9 -10.39 -0.63 1.23
CA SER A 9 -11.68 -1.07 1.75
C SER A 9 -11.81 -0.82 3.26
N ALA A 10 -10.83 -1.18 4.07
CA ALA A 10 -10.77 -0.88 5.50
C ALA A 10 -10.34 0.55 5.84
N CYS A 11 -10.35 1.48 4.86
CA CYS A 11 -10.07 2.90 5.10
C CYS A 11 -8.67 3.15 5.70
N GLU A 12 -7.65 2.38 5.29
CA GLU A 12 -6.28 2.59 5.70
C GLU A 12 -5.67 3.80 4.97
N ILE A 13 -5.25 4.81 5.72
CA ILE A 13 -4.67 6.04 5.17
C ILE A 13 -3.15 6.05 5.23
N PHE A 14 -2.54 5.20 6.07
CA PHE A 14 -1.10 5.11 6.23
C PHE A 14 -0.69 3.79 6.89
N ARG A 15 0.53 3.33 6.60
CA ARG A 15 1.15 2.18 7.28
C ARG A 15 2.57 2.51 7.71
N PHE A 16 2.78 2.53 9.02
CA PHE A 16 4.12 2.61 9.63
C PHE A 16 4.75 1.23 9.72
N TYR A 17 6.09 1.20 9.74
CA TYR A 17 6.85 0.00 10.00
C TYR A 17 7.70 0.23 11.24
N LYS A 18 7.29 -0.39 12.35
CA LYS A 18 8.01 -0.32 13.60
C LYS A 18 9.07 -1.42 13.61
N LEU A 19 10.33 -1.01 13.67
CA LEU A 19 11.42 -1.94 13.90
C LEU A 19 11.38 -2.40 15.37
N ILE A 20 11.48 -3.70 15.60
CA ILE A 20 11.65 -4.32 16.93
C ILE A 20 13.06 -4.92 16.96
N PRO A 21 14.08 -4.14 17.40
CA PRO A 21 15.48 -4.56 17.31
C PRO A 21 15.79 -5.82 18.12
N THR A 22 15.10 -5.99 19.25
CA THR A 22 15.32 -7.14 20.17
C THR A 22 14.88 -8.47 19.57
N LYS A 23 13.96 -8.46 18.61
CA LYS A 23 13.45 -9.67 17.96
C LYS A 23 13.89 -9.77 16.50
N SER A 24 14.66 -8.81 15.99
CA SER A 24 14.98 -8.69 14.56
C SER A 24 13.73 -8.76 13.65
N LEU A 25 12.63 -8.15 14.11
CA LEU A 25 11.33 -8.17 13.42
C LEU A 25 10.89 -6.75 13.06
N ILE A 26 10.07 -6.64 12.01
CA ILE A 26 9.39 -5.40 11.62
C ILE A 26 7.89 -5.62 11.78
N GLU A 27 7.25 -4.80 12.60
CA GLU A 27 5.81 -4.83 12.85
C GLU A 27 5.12 -3.73 12.02
N PRO A 28 4.21 -4.08 11.09
CA PRO A 28 3.39 -3.10 10.39
C PRO A 28 2.32 -2.51 11.32
N ILE A 29 2.16 -1.19 11.32
CA ILE A 29 1.13 -0.48 12.09
C ILE A 29 0.26 0.33 11.13
N SER A 30 -0.99 -0.09 10.96
CA SER A 30 -1.96 0.55 10.07
C SER A 30 -2.70 1.69 10.76
N MET A 31 -2.78 2.83 10.08
CA MET A 31 -3.59 3.98 10.48
C MET A 31 -4.90 3.93 9.70
N ILE A 32 -5.99 3.70 10.40
CA ILE A 32 -7.32 3.48 9.81
C ILE A 32 -8.26 4.59 10.26
N VAL A 33 -9.01 5.16 9.32
CA VAL A 33 -10.10 6.09 9.63
C VAL A 33 -11.33 5.28 10.04
N PRO A 34 -11.97 5.55 11.19
CA PRO A 34 -13.13 4.79 11.65
C PRO A 34 -14.36 5.14 10.80
N ARG A 35 -14.62 4.34 9.74
CA ARG A 35 -15.77 4.48 8.83
C ARG A 35 -16.39 3.11 8.52
N ARG A 36 -17.60 3.12 7.96
CA ARG A 36 -18.21 1.93 7.36
C ARG A 36 -17.49 1.64 6.03
N SER A 37 -16.81 0.50 5.98
CA SER A 37 -15.78 0.11 4.99
C SER A 37 -16.32 -0.50 3.69
N GLU A 38 -17.58 -0.24 3.34
CA GLU A 38 -18.26 -0.96 2.25
C GLU A 38 -17.85 -0.49 0.84
N SER A 39 -17.20 0.68 0.71
CA SER A 39 -16.86 1.28 -0.58
C SER A 39 -15.66 2.23 -0.51
N TYR A 40 -15.14 2.60 -1.69
CA TYR A 40 -14.13 3.66 -1.83
C TYR A 40 -14.66 5.00 -1.29
N GLN A 41 -13.80 5.70 -0.54
CA GLN A 41 -14.13 6.98 0.11
C GLN A 41 -13.25 8.10 -0.47
N GLU A 42 -13.75 8.83 -1.45
CA GLU A 42 -12.98 9.86 -2.17
C GLU A 42 -12.36 10.94 -1.27
N ASP A 43 -13.04 11.29 -0.19
CA ASP A 43 -12.65 12.40 0.69
C ASP A 43 -11.41 12.12 1.54
N ILE A 44 -11.12 10.85 1.84
CA ILE A 44 -9.93 10.46 2.63
C ILE A 44 -8.70 10.15 1.76
N TYR A 45 -8.88 10.13 0.42
CA TYR A 45 -7.83 9.86 -0.56
C TYR A 45 -7.68 11.04 -1.54
N PRO A 46 -7.14 12.19 -1.07
CA PRO A 46 -6.88 13.33 -1.96
C PRO A 46 -5.86 12.95 -3.06
N LEU A 47 -5.72 13.80 -4.07
CA LEU A 47 -4.68 13.64 -5.09
C LEU A 47 -3.30 13.52 -4.42
N THR A 48 -2.56 12.46 -4.75
CA THR A 48 -1.27 12.12 -4.14
C THR A 48 -0.16 12.19 -5.17
N ALA A 49 1.10 12.28 -4.73
CA ALA A 49 2.24 12.25 -5.64
C ALA A 49 2.21 11.00 -6.53
N GLY A 50 2.22 11.22 -7.84
CA GLY A 50 2.25 10.16 -8.85
C GLY A 50 3.62 9.48 -8.91
N ALA A 51 3.72 8.42 -9.72
CA ALA A 51 5.00 7.71 -9.92
C ALA A 51 5.99 8.50 -10.79
N GLN A 52 5.50 9.44 -11.59
CA GLN A 52 6.31 10.18 -12.54
C GLN A 52 6.98 11.40 -11.88
N PRO A 53 8.31 11.58 -12.06
CA PRO A 53 8.99 12.76 -11.58
C PRO A 53 8.55 13.99 -12.39
N ALA A 54 8.39 15.14 -11.71
CA ALA A 54 8.02 16.39 -12.38
C ALA A 54 9.14 17.01 -13.23
N LEU A 55 10.38 16.67 -12.91
CA LEU A 55 11.58 17.21 -13.53
C LEU A 55 12.62 16.11 -13.69
N THR A 56 13.41 16.23 -14.74
CA THR A 56 14.67 15.50 -14.86
C THR A 56 15.73 16.13 -13.95
N ALA A 57 16.77 15.37 -13.61
CA ALA A 57 17.87 15.87 -12.78
C ALA A 57 18.59 17.08 -13.41
N GLN A 58 18.78 17.08 -14.74
CA GLN A 58 19.42 18.18 -15.47
C GLN A 58 18.59 19.47 -15.38
N GLU A 59 17.27 19.40 -15.58
CA GLU A 59 16.41 20.59 -15.46
C GLU A 59 16.44 21.16 -14.03
N TRP A 60 16.39 20.30 -13.01
CA TRP A 60 16.46 20.77 -11.62
C TRP A 60 17.80 21.46 -11.32
N LEU A 61 18.92 20.89 -11.77
CA LEU A 61 20.25 21.48 -11.62
C LEU A 61 20.40 22.82 -12.35
N ASN A 62 19.69 22.99 -13.48
CA ASN A 62 19.64 24.24 -14.22
C ASN A 62 18.70 25.29 -13.59
N GLY A 63 18.15 25.02 -12.40
CA GLY A 63 17.32 25.95 -11.63
C GLY A 63 15.84 25.94 -11.98
N PHE A 64 15.35 24.98 -12.77
CA PHE A 64 13.92 24.83 -13.03
C PHE A 64 13.19 24.27 -11.80
N ASN A 65 11.99 24.79 -11.53
CA ASN A 65 11.12 24.31 -10.46
C ASN A 65 9.70 24.07 -11.00
N LYS A 66 9.22 22.82 -10.92
CA LYS A 66 7.87 22.41 -11.35
C LYS A 66 7.18 21.70 -10.18
N GLY A 67 5.86 21.89 -10.06
CA GLY A 67 5.05 21.17 -9.09
C GLY A 67 5.03 19.66 -9.37
N GLN A 68 4.91 18.87 -8.31
CA GLN A 68 4.83 17.40 -8.42
C GLN A 68 3.62 16.98 -9.26
N HIS A 69 3.78 15.91 -10.05
CA HIS A 69 2.63 15.27 -10.68
C HIS A 69 1.75 14.63 -9.62
N THR A 70 0.45 14.87 -9.70
CA THR A 70 -0.52 14.31 -8.77
C THR A 70 -1.45 13.34 -9.47
N GLU A 71 -1.71 12.19 -8.86
CA GLU A 71 -2.60 11.14 -9.33
C GLU A 71 -3.65 10.82 -8.26
N SER A 72 -4.85 10.43 -8.68
CA SER A 72 -5.84 9.85 -7.77
C SER A 72 -5.34 8.52 -7.22
N SER A 73 -5.76 8.15 -6.01
CA SER A 73 -5.34 6.88 -5.41
C SER A 73 -5.74 5.71 -6.33
N PRO A 74 -4.80 4.88 -6.80
CA PRO A 74 -5.07 3.87 -7.82
C PRO A 74 -5.80 2.63 -7.29
N ALA A 75 -6.35 2.67 -6.07
CA ALA A 75 -7.33 1.66 -5.65
C ALA A 75 -8.57 1.64 -6.56
N LEU A 76 -8.85 2.76 -7.25
CA LEU A 76 -9.84 2.82 -8.33
C LEU A 76 -9.31 2.32 -9.69
N GLN A 77 -8.01 2.08 -9.83
CA GLN A 77 -7.33 1.81 -11.09
C GLN A 77 -6.66 0.42 -11.11
N LEU A 78 -7.31 -0.60 -10.54
CA LEU A 78 -7.00 -1.97 -10.94
C LEU A 78 -7.83 -2.30 -12.19
N PRO A 79 -7.23 -2.39 -13.39
CA PRO A 79 -7.88 -3.17 -14.43
C PRO A 79 -8.05 -4.59 -13.87
N ARG A 80 -9.20 -5.22 -14.12
CA ARG A 80 -9.55 -6.62 -13.78
C ARG A 80 -8.53 -7.66 -14.27
N ALA A 81 -7.41 -7.24 -14.87
CA ALA A 81 -6.38 -8.05 -15.50
C ALA A 81 -5.14 -8.34 -14.63
N TRP A 82 -5.01 -7.80 -13.41
CA TRP A 82 -3.88 -8.14 -12.52
C TRP A 82 -4.11 -9.39 -11.65
N VAL A 83 -5.17 -10.16 -11.90
CA VAL A 83 -5.43 -11.45 -11.22
C VAL A 83 -4.84 -12.65 -11.99
N SER A 84 -3.95 -12.45 -12.96
CA SER A 84 -3.23 -13.57 -13.59
C SER A 84 -1.71 -13.42 -13.46
N CYS A 85 -1.21 -14.02 -12.38
CA CYS A 85 0.21 -14.28 -12.12
C CYS A 85 0.83 -15.18 -13.21
N HIS A 86 2.06 -14.88 -13.63
CA HIS A 86 3.03 -15.87 -14.11
C HIS A 86 4.49 -15.35 -14.05
N TRP A 87 4.95 -14.77 -12.92
CA TRP A 87 6.38 -14.43 -12.77
C TRP A 87 6.96 -14.60 -11.36
N LEU A 88 6.44 -15.55 -10.56
CA LEU A 88 7.13 -16.02 -9.36
C LEU A 88 7.05 -17.55 -9.26
N SER A 89 7.73 -18.23 -10.19
CA SER A 89 8.17 -19.61 -9.97
C SER A 89 9.55 -19.56 -9.32
N GLY A 90 9.56 -19.53 -7.98
CA GLY A 90 10.76 -19.68 -7.17
C GLY A 90 10.37 -20.16 -5.76
N PRO A 91 10.99 -21.23 -5.23
CA PRO A 91 10.50 -21.87 -4.02
C PRO A 91 11.00 -21.13 -2.78
N PHE A 92 10.14 -20.30 -2.17
CA PHE A 92 10.34 -19.88 -0.79
C PHE A 92 9.47 -20.79 0.10
N SER A 93 10.10 -21.82 0.65
CA SER A 93 9.51 -22.70 1.65
C SER A 93 9.25 -21.90 2.91
N ALA A 94 7.98 -21.62 3.20
CA ALA A 94 7.53 -21.15 4.51
C ALA A 94 6.38 -22.04 4.98
N ARG A 95 6.79 -23.11 5.64
CA ARG A 95 6.00 -23.88 6.60
C ARG A 95 5.47 -22.90 7.67
N GLU A 96 4.15 -22.78 7.79
CA GLU A 96 3.40 -22.88 9.05
C GLU A 96 1.91 -22.54 8.84
N ARG A 97 1.13 -23.61 8.68
CA ARG A 97 -0.29 -23.64 9.04
C ARG A 97 -0.38 -23.60 10.56
N GLY A 98 -1.32 -22.83 11.11
CA GLY A 98 -1.76 -23.13 12.46
C GLY A 98 -2.47 -22.04 13.23
N TRP A 99 -3.39 -21.28 12.66
CA TRP A 99 -4.33 -20.47 13.44
C TRP A 99 -5.64 -20.27 12.67
N GLU A 100 -6.54 -21.26 12.66
CA GLU A 100 -8.00 -21.08 12.56
C GLU A 100 -8.76 -22.44 12.58
N GLU A 101 -8.62 -23.20 13.67
CA GLU A 101 -9.53 -24.33 13.91
C GLU A 101 -9.68 -24.60 15.43
N LYS A 102 -10.15 -23.59 16.17
CA LYS A 102 -10.53 -23.79 17.57
C LYS A 102 -11.61 -22.82 18.08
N GLU A 103 -12.69 -22.63 17.33
CA GLU A 103 -13.93 -22.00 17.83
C GLU A 103 -15.17 -22.61 17.14
N ARG A 104 -15.29 -23.96 17.19
CA ARG A 104 -16.53 -24.65 16.83
C ARG A 104 -16.67 -25.98 17.57
N HIS A 105 -16.65 -25.92 18.89
CA HIS A 105 -17.32 -26.85 19.83
C HIS A 105 -17.08 -26.38 21.27
N ASN A 106 -17.99 -25.55 21.78
CA ASN A 106 -18.58 -25.67 23.11
C ASN A 106 -19.90 -24.90 23.12
#